data_AF-A0A3N5GIM0-F1
#
_entry.id   AF-A0A3N5GIM0-F1
#
_cell.length_a   1.000
_cell.length_b   1.000
_cell.length_c   1.000
_cell.angle_alpha   90.00
_cell.angle_beta   90.00
_cell.angle_gamma   90.00
#
_symmetry.space_group_name_H-M   'P 1'
#
loop_
_entity.id
_entity.type
_entity.pdbx_description
1 polymer ?
#
loop_
_entity_poly.entity_id
_entity_poly.type
_entity_poly.pdbx_seq_one_letter_code
_entity_poly.pdbx_strand_id
1 'polypeptide(L)'
;MGEVRIDAAALPAVSWRLAYVSLVGVVLGMFLWNAGLQRTGSVNAMLLLNLMPVVTFAIRAFEGARFEPVELAGAAIVVGALVANNLLLRRAAVAG
;
A
#
# COMPACT_ATOMS: atom_id res chain seq x y z
N MET A 1 3.48 3.81 -29.33
CA MET A 1 3.93 2.81 -28.35
C MET A 1 5.40 2.59 -28.57
N GLY A 2 6.27 3.09 -27.67
CA GLY A 2 7.70 2.83 -27.78
C GLY A 2 7.98 1.37 -27.45
N GLU A 3 8.69 0.67 -28.32
CA GLU A 3 9.20 -0.67 -27.99
C GLU A 3 10.08 -0.55 -26.75
N VAL A 4 9.67 -1.18 -25.66
CA VAL A 4 10.54 -1.34 -24.47
C VAL A 4 11.68 -2.25 -24.89
N ARG A 5 12.78 -1.64 -25.35
CA ARG A 5 13.99 -2.34 -25.74
C ARG A 5 14.73 -2.71 -24.46
N ILE A 6 14.67 -3.98 -24.07
CA ILE A 6 15.44 -4.50 -22.94
C ILE A 6 16.84 -4.78 -23.43
N ASP A 7 17.74 -3.82 -23.23
CA ASP A 7 19.15 -4.00 -23.54
C ASP A 7 19.76 -4.97 -22.51
N ALA A 8 19.96 -6.24 -22.90
CA ALA A 8 20.52 -7.26 -22.02
C ALA A 8 21.90 -6.87 -21.45
N ALA A 9 22.65 -6.05 -22.19
CA ALA A 9 23.93 -5.49 -21.74
C ALA A 9 23.80 -4.53 -20.54
N ALA A 10 22.62 -3.94 -20.31
CA ALA A 10 22.35 -3.04 -19.17
C ALA A 10 21.89 -3.80 -17.90
N LEU A 11 21.51 -5.08 -18.03
CA LEU A 11 21.06 -5.90 -16.89
C LEU A 11 22.07 -5.98 -15.74
N PRO A 12 23.39 -6.17 -15.98
CA PRO A 12 24.36 -6.23 -14.89
C PRO A 12 24.42 -4.93 -14.10
N ALA A 13 24.30 -3.78 -14.76
CA ALA A 13 24.36 -2.47 -14.12
C ALA A 13 23.16 -2.18 -13.20
N VAL A 14 21.98 -2.74 -13.50
CA VAL A 14 20.76 -2.54 -12.70
C VAL A 14 20.45 -3.71 -11.76
N SER A 15 21.13 -4.84 -11.92
CA SER A 15 20.92 -6.08 -11.17
C SER A 15 20.94 -5.87 -9.65
N TRP A 16 21.84 -5.03 -9.13
CA TRP A 16 21.90 -4.70 -7.71
C TRP A 16 20.63 -4.00 -7.21
N ARG A 17 20.10 -3.03 -7.96
CA ARG A 17 18.85 -2.33 -7.60
C ARG A 17 17.66 -3.28 -7.63
N LEU A 18 17.60 -4.15 -8.64
CA LEU A 18 16.56 -5.17 -8.74
C LEU A 18 16.64 -6.18 -7.59
N ALA A 19 17.84 -6.66 -7.26
CA ALA A 19 18.06 -7.55 -6.13
C ALA A 19 17.63 -6.88 -4.82
N TYR A 20 18.01 -5.63 -4.59
CA TYR A 20 17.59 -4.88 -3.41
C TYR A 20 16.07 -4.74 -3.29
N VAL A 21 15.39 -4.24 -4.33
CA VAL A 21 13.93 -4.06 -4.29
C VAL A 21 13.21 -5.40 -4.14
N SER A 22 13.69 -6.45 -4.81
CA SER A 22 13.06 -7.78 -4.75
C SER A 22 13.27 -8.44 -3.39
N LEU A 23 14.51 -8.49 -2.89
CA LEU A 23 14.80 -9.17 -1.63
C LEU A 23 14.34 -8.38 -0.41
N VAL A 24 14.61 -7.08 -0.38
CA VAL A 24 14.28 -6.24 0.79
C VAL A 24 12.84 -5.74 0.71
N GLY A 25 12.44 -5.18 -0.43
CA GLY A 25 11.10 -4.62 -0.59
C GLY A 25 10.02 -5.71 -0.60
N VAL A 26 10.22 -6.77 -1.40
CA VAL A 26 9.19 -7.81 -1.57
C VAL A 26 9.37 -8.95 -0.57
N VAL A 27 10.50 -9.68 -0.59
CA VAL A 27 10.65 -10.91 0.21
C VAL A 27 10.62 -10.60 1.71
N LEU A 28 11.49 -9.71 2.19
CA LEU A 28 11.53 -9.35 3.61
C LEU A 28 10.23 -8.65 4.03
N GLY A 29 9.70 -7.73 3.21
CA GLY A 29 8.41 -7.10 3.43
C GLY A 29 7.27 -8.10 3.61
N MET A 30 7.22 -9.16 2.79
CA MET A 30 6.20 -10.20 2.87
C MET A 30 6.34 -11.06 4.12
N PHE A 31 7.57 -11.37 4.56
CA PHE A 31 7.78 -12.06 5.84
C PHE A 31 7.30 -11.21 7.02
N LEU A 32 7.62 -9.92 7.03
CA LEU A 32 7.15 -8.99 8.06
C LEU A 32 5.62 -8.86 8.06
N TRP A 33 5.00 -8.78 6.88
CA TRP A 33 3.55 -8.73 6.73
C TRP A 33 2.87 -10.00 7.25
N ASN A 34 3.35 -11.18 6.85
CA ASN A 34 2.80 -12.45 7.31
C ASN A 34 2.96 -12.64 8.83
N ALA A 35 4.10 -12.22 9.40
CA ALA A 35 4.32 -12.27 10.85
C ALA A 35 3.43 -11.26 11.59
N GLY A 36 3.25 -10.05 11.03
CA GLY A 36 2.37 -9.02 11.58
C GLY A 36 0.91 -9.43 11.58
N LEU A 37 0.43 -10.03 10.48
CA LEU A 37 -0.92 -10.57 10.38
C LEU A 37 -1.20 -11.66 11.41
N GLN A 38 -0.27 -12.61 11.57
CA GLN A 38 -0.42 -13.70 12.55
C GLN A 38 -0.53 -13.19 13.99
N ARG A 39 0.15 -12.09 14.34
CA ARG A 39 0.14 -11.50 15.69
C ARG A 39 -1.07 -10.61 15.99
N THR A 40 -1.73 -10.10 14.96
CA THR A 40 -2.71 -9.00 15.07
C THR A 40 -4.16 -9.52 15.17
N GLY A 41 -4.43 -10.76 14.75
CA GLY A 41 -5.79 -11.34 14.73
C GLY A 41 -6.64 -10.81 13.57
N SER A 42 -7.65 -11.59 13.15
CA SER A 42 -8.42 -11.35 11.92
C SER A 42 -9.09 -9.97 11.85
N VAL A 43 -9.63 -9.48 12.97
CA VAL A 43 -10.33 -8.19 13.04
C VAL A 43 -9.37 -7.02 12.84
N ASN A 44 -8.26 -6.95 13.58
CA ASN A 44 -7.29 -5.86 13.41
C ASN A 44 -6.53 -5.96 12.08
N ALA A 45 -6.30 -7.17 11.56
CA ALA A 45 -5.75 -7.36 10.22
C ALA A 45 -6.65 -6.72 9.15
N MET A 46 -7.96 -6.94 9.25
CA MET A 46 -8.94 -6.34 8.36
C MET A 46 -8.98 -4.82 8.50
N LEU A 47 -8.84 -4.27 9.71
CA LEU A 47 -8.68 -2.83 9.92
C LEU A 47 -7.39 -2.26 9.29
N LEU A 48 -6.28 -2.98 9.39
CA LEU A 48 -5.00 -2.59 8.78
C LEU A 48 -5.08 -2.55 7.25
N LEU A 49 -5.72 -3.56 6.64
CA LEU A 49 -5.94 -3.62 5.19
C LEU A 49 -6.81 -2.47 4.72
N ASN A 50 -7.81 -2.09 5.50
CA ASN A 50 -8.60 -0.90 5.21
C ASN A 50 -7.72 0.35 5.23
N LEU A 51 -6.75 0.49 6.14
CA LEU A 51 -5.89 1.67 6.24
C LEU A 51 -4.85 1.82 5.10
N MET A 52 -4.54 0.77 4.34
CA MET A 52 -3.56 0.81 3.22
C MET A 52 -3.74 2.00 2.28
N PRO A 53 -4.92 2.24 1.67
CA PRO A 53 -5.12 3.37 0.78
C PRO A 53 -4.85 4.74 1.43
N VAL A 54 -5.14 4.93 2.73
CA VAL A 54 -4.82 6.18 3.44
C VAL A 54 -3.31 6.38 3.54
N VAL A 55 -2.58 5.33 3.93
CA VAL A 55 -1.12 5.37 4.01
C VAL A 55 -0.51 5.64 2.63
N THR A 56 -1.02 5.00 1.58
CA THR A 56 -0.58 5.24 0.20
C THR A 56 -0.77 6.69 -0.22
N PHE A 57 -1.96 7.27 0.02
CA PHE A 57 -2.20 8.69 -0.28
C PHE A 57 -1.31 9.62 0.54
N ALA A 58 -1.11 9.32 1.83
CA ALA A 58 -0.23 10.10 2.69
C ALA A 58 1.22 10.10 2.17
N ILE A 59 1.77 8.92 1.83
CA ILE A 59 3.13 8.80 1.27
C ILE A 59 3.23 9.58 -0.05
N ARG A 60 2.25 9.44 -0.95
CA ARG A 60 2.22 10.17 -2.22
C ARG A 60 2.19 11.69 -2.00
N ALA A 61 1.46 12.17 -1.00
CA ALA A 61 1.45 13.57 -0.63
C ALA A 61 2.82 14.02 -0.09
N PHE A 62 3.48 13.19 0.73
CA PHE A 62 4.84 13.45 1.21
C PHE A 62 5.89 13.46 0.10
N GLU A 63 5.73 12.62 -0.93
CA GLU A 63 6.59 12.61 -2.12
C GLU A 63 6.42 13.87 -3.01
N GLY A 64 5.50 14.78 -2.66
CA GLY A 64 5.24 16.01 -3.41
C GLY A 64 4.40 15.80 -4.66
N ALA A 65 3.59 14.73 -4.71
CA ALA A 65 2.68 14.50 -5.82
C ALA A 65 1.75 15.71 -6.00
N ARG A 66 1.68 16.23 -7.23
CA ARG A 66 0.70 17.25 -7.61
C ARG A 66 -0.60 16.54 -7.94
N PHE A 67 -1.59 16.71 -7.08
CA PHE A 67 -2.90 16.13 -7.27
C PHE A 67 -3.79 17.08 -8.08
N GLU A 68 -4.37 16.57 -9.16
CA GLU A 68 -5.46 17.24 -9.87
C GLU A 68 -6.73 17.24 -9.00
N PRO A 69 -7.67 18.19 -9.21
CA PRO A 69 -8.90 18.26 -8.43
C PRO A 69 -9.73 16.96 -8.44
N VAL A 70 -9.69 16.21 -9.55
CA VAL A 70 -10.36 14.91 -9.67
C VAL A 70 -9.70 13.82 -8.81
N GLU A 71 -8.38 13.88 -8.63
CA GLU A 71 -7.64 12.97 -7.77
C GLU A 71 -7.93 13.26 -6.30
N LEU A 72 -8.06 14.54 -5.94
CA LEU A 72 -8.50 14.97 -4.61
C LEU A 72 -9.94 14.52 -4.30
N ALA A 73 -10.85 14.62 -5.27
CA ALA A 73 -12.22 14.13 -5.12
C ALA A 73 -12.25 12.60 -4.94
N GLY A 74 -11.48 11.86 -5.74
CA GLY A 74 -11.32 10.42 -5.59
C GLY A 74 -10.72 10.04 -4.24
N ALA A 75 -9.69 10.77 -3.79
CA ALA A 75 -9.06 10.59 -2.49
C ALA A 75 -10.07 10.82 -1.35
N ALA A 76 -10.88 11.88 -1.43
CA ALA A 76 -11.91 12.17 -0.43
C ALA A 76 -12.97 11.07 -0.34
N ILE A 77 -13.41 10.52 -1.48
CA ILE A 77 -14.36 9.39 -1.53
C ILE A 77 -13.74 8.15 -0.87
N VAL A 78 -12.50 7.81 -1.21
CA VAL A 78 -11.79 6.66 -0.64
C VAL A 78 -11.63 6.82 0.87
N VAL A 79 -11.13 7.98 1.33
CA VAL A 79 -10.97 8.27 2.76
C VAL A 79 -12.32 8.21 3.48
N GLY A 80 -13.37 8.79 2.91
CA GLY A 80 -14.72 8.75 3.48
C GLY A 80 -15.28 7.33 3.62
N ALA A 81 -15.18 6.52 2.55
CA ALA A 81 -15.62 5.12 2.57
C ALA A 81 -14.85 4.30 3.61
N LEU A 82 -13.55 4.54 3.75
CA LEU A 82 -12.73 3.91 4.78
C LEU A 82 -13.15 4.28 6.19
N VAL A 83 -13.33 5.57 6.46
CA VAL A 83 -13.72 6.05 7.80
C VAL A 83 -15.07 5.44 8.16
N ALA A 84 -16.02 5.43 7.24
CA ALA A 84 -17.31 4.77 7.42
C ALA A 84 -17.14 3.27 7.73
N ASN A 85 -16.32 2.56 6.94
CA ASN A 85 -16.07 1.13 7.16
C ASN A 85 -15.43 0.85 8.53
N ASN A 86 -14.46 1.68 8.93
CA ASN A 86 -13.77 1.53 10.23
C ASN A 86 -14.74 1.75 11.41
N LEU A 87 -15.63 2.76 11.31
CA LEU A 87 -16.65 3.03 12.32
C LEU A 87 -17.70 1.92 12.41
N LEU A 88 -18.12 1.35 11.28
CA LEU A 88 -19.08 0.25 11.24
C LEU A 88 -18.50 -1.03 11.85
N LEU A 89 -17.25 -1.37 11.54
CA LEU A 89 -16.58 -2.54 12.12
C LEU A 89 -16.36 -2.39 13.63
N ARG A 90 -15.98 -1.19 14.10
CA ARG A 90 -15.91 -0.90 15.55
C ARG A 90 -17.26 -1.04 16.23
N ARG A 91 -18.34 -0.59 15.60
CA ARG A 91 -19.70 -0.76 16.13
C ARG A 91 -20.11 -2.22 16.20
N ALA A 92 -19.82 -3.01 15.17
CA ALA A 92 -20.09 -4.44 15.14
C ALA A 92 -19.29 -5.20 16.22
N ALA A 93 -18.04 -4.83 16.46
CA ALA A 93 -17.19 -5.45 17.47
C ALA A 93 -17.58 -5.12 18.93
N VAL A 94 -18.32 -4.02 19.18
CA VAL A 94 -18.79 -3.63 20.52
C VAL A 94 -20.19 -4.20 20.82
N ALA A 95 -20.94 -4.61 19.79
CA ALA A 95 -22.32 -5.10 19.91
C ALA A 95 -22.45 -6.63 19.99
N GLY A 96 -21.35 -7.39 19.90
CA GLY A 96 -21.30 -8.85 20.07
C GLY A 96 -20.44 -9.23 21.27
#